data_AF-A0A9Q3GUZ3-F1
#
_entry.id   AF-A0A9Q3GUZ3-F1
#
_cell.length_a   1.000
_cell.length_b   1.000
_cell.length_c   1.000
_cell.angle_alpha   90.00
_cell.angle_beta   90.00
_cell.angle_gamma   90.00
#
_symmetry.space_group_name_H-M   'P 1'
#
loop_
_entity.id
_entity.type
_entity.pdbx_description
1 polymer ?
#
loop_
_entity_poly.entity_id
_entity_poly.type
_entity_poly.pdbx_seq_one_letter_code
_entity_poly.pdbx_strand_id
1 'polypeptide(L)'
;MVHRDEGNPWWNIQIIQRYSNGTWIWESTMSFENDKYSVDKDPYEWCLRQSKRPKVIDPQMNIQMRNHKLPTQIPGELEHELKFRCNQSCTLDDIANTLQDL
;
A
#
# COMPACT_ATOMS: atom_id res chain seq x y z
N MET A 1 -2.17 13.98 -18.72
CA MET A 1 -2.38 12.89 -17.75
C MET A 1 -1.90 11.60 -18.38
N VAL A 2 -0.72 11.11 -17.99
CA VAL A 2 -0.19 9.84 -18.51
C VAL A 2 -0.78 8.74 -17.64
N HIS A 3 -1.74 8.00 -18.17
CA HIS A 3 -2.15 6.72 -17.58
C HIS A 3 -0.94 5.78 -17.67
N ARG A 4 -0.17 5.73 -16.58
CA ARG A 4 0.93 4.78 -16.43
C ARG A 4 0.28 3.40 -16.33
N ASP A 5 0.58 2.53 -17.30
CA ASP A 5 0.06 1.17 -17.42
C ASP A 5 -0.16 0.50 -16.07
N GLU A 6 -1.41 0.47 -15.61
CA GLU A 6 -1.84 -0.54 -14.67
C GLU A 6 -1.88 -1.83 -15.47
N GLY A 7 -0.72 -2.48 -15.58
CA GLY A 7 -0.57 -3.73 -16.30
C GLY A 7 -1.70 -4.68 -15.95
N ASN A 8 -2.26 -5.33 -16.99
CA ASN A 8 -3.48 -6.14 -16.90
C ASN A 8 -3.51 -6.94 -15.57
N PRO A 9 -4.47 -6.61 -14.66
CA PRO A 9 -4.51 -7.17 -13.31
C PRO A 9 -4.45 -8.69 -13.30
N TRP A 10 -5.03 -9.32 -14.32
CA TRP A 10 -5.05 -10.77 -14.47
C TRP A 10 -3.64 -11.36 -14.65
N TRP A 11 -2.81 -10.79 -15.53
CA TRP A 11 -1.46 -11.32 -15.79
C TRP A 11 -0.55 -11.21 -14.56
N ASN A 12 -0.67 -10.12 -13.80
CA ASN A 12 0.08 -9.95 -12.56
C ASN A 12 -0.30 -11.02 -11.53
N ILE A 13 -1.60 -11.33 -11.39
CA ILE A 13 -2.07 -12.41 -10.51
C ILE A 13 -1.49 -13.76 -10.96
N GLN A 14 -1.54 -14.07 -12.27
CA GLN A 14 -1.02 -15.33 -12.80
C GLN A 14 0.48 -15.49 -12.55
N ILE A 15 1.27 -14.42 -12.77
CA ILE A 15 2.71 -14.43 -12.52
C ILE A 15 3.01 -14.66 -11.05
N ILE A 16 2.34 -13.93 -10.15
CA ILE A 16 2.51 -14.10 -8.71
C ILE A 16 2.17 -15.53 -8.32
N GLN A 17 1.00 -16.04 -8.70
CA GLN A 17 0.58 -17.41 -8.34
C GLN A 17 1.52 -18.50 -8.87
N ARG A 18 2.10 -18.31 -10.06
CA ARG A 18 2.95 -19.30 -10.72
C ARG A 18 4.38 -19.32 -10.18
N TYR A 19 4.94 -18.16 -9.85
CA TYR A 19 6.38 -18.00 -9.56
C TYR A 19 6.69 -17.59 -8.12
N SER A 20 5.70 -17.20 -7.33
CA SER A 20 5.89 -17.00 -5.90
C SER A 20 6.13 -18.33 -5.18
N ASN A 21 6.93 -18.28 -4.13
CA ASN A 21 7.09 -19.38 -3.18
C ASN A 21 6.82 -18.86 -1.77
N GLY A 22 6.64 -19.78 -0.81
CA GLY A 22 6.29 -19.44 0.56
C GLY A 22 7.31 -18.50 1.22
N THR A 23 8.59 -18.69 0.95
CA THR A 23 9.67 -17.83 1.44
C THR A 23 9.53 -16.40 0.93
N TRP A 24 9.32 -16.20 -0.37
CA TRP A 24 9.17 -14.89 -0.97
C TRP A 24 7.91 -14.14 -0.49
N ILE A 25 6.80 -14.86 -0.28
CA ILE A 25 5.59 -14.28 0.31
C ILE A 25 5.86 -13.84 1.75
N TRP A 26 6.56 -14.66 2.53
CA TRP A 26 6.95 -14.34 3.90
C TRP A 26 7.87 -13.11 3.94
N GLU A 27 8.92 -13.06 3.11
CA GLU A 27 9.83 -11.91 3.01
C GLU A 27 9.10 -10.64 2.60
N SER A 28 8.15 -10.74 1.66
CA SER A 28 7.31 -9.63 1.22
C SER A 28 6.40 -9.13 2.34
N THR A 29 5.85 -10.05 3.14
CA THR A 29 5.03 -9.73 4.33
C THR A 29 5.87 -9.00 5.38
N MET A 30 7.03 -9.54 5.74
CA MET A 30 7.94 -8.90 6.68
C MET A 30 8.39 -7.52 6.18
N SER A 31 8.66 -7.38 4.88
CA SER A 31 9.03 -6.09 4.28
C SER A 31 7.90 -5.07 4.33
N PHE A 32 6.64 -5.51 4.25
CA PHE A 32 5.48 -4.64 4.44
C PHE A 32 5.38 -4.20 5.90
N GLU A 33 5.40 -5.15 6.84
CA GLU A 33 5.18 -4.90 8.27
C GLU A 33 6.29 -4.08 8.94
N ASN A 34 7.53 -4.20 8.46
CA ASN A 34 8.70 -3.52 9.03
C ASN A 34 8.91 -2.09 8.50
N ASP A 35 8.35 -1.73 7.34
CA ASP A 35 8.55 -0.39 6.75
C ASP A 35 7.43 0.57 7.17
N LYS A 36 7.45 0.90 8.47
CA LYS A 36 6.55 1.89 9.06
C LYS A 36 6.77 3.28 8.47
N TYR A 37 5.71 4.07 8.36
CA TYR A 37 5.82 5.48 8.00
C TYR A 37 6.54 6.26 9.11
N SER A 38 7.30 7.26 8.69
CA SER A 38 7.96 8.21 9.56
C SER A 38 8.00 9.56 8.84
N VAL A 39 7.88 10.66 9.59
CA VAL A 39 7.72 12.03 9.06
C VAL A 39 8.92 12.53 8.25
N ASP A 40 10.06 11.86 8.37
CA ASP A 40 11.28 12.09 7.59
C ASP A 40 11.25 11.47 6.18
N LYS A 41 10.23 10.65 5.86
CA LYS A 41 10.06 10.03 4.55
C LYS A 41 9.15 10.89 3.66
N ASP A 42 9.41 10.89 2.36
CA ASP A 42 8.47 11.45 1.39
C ASP A 42 7.15 10.64 1.40
N PRO A 43 6.00 11.29 1.69
CA PRO A 43 4.72 10.61 1.81
C PRO A 43 4.29 9.89 0.54
N TYR A 44 4.55 10.50 -0.62
CA TYR A 44 4.13 9.97 -1.92
C TYR A 44 4.95 8.72 -2.28
N GLU A 45 6.27 8.79 -2.17
CA GLU A 45 7.17 7.66 -2.41
C GLU A 45 6.87 6.50 -1.44
N TRP A 46 6.64 6.81 -0.16
CA TRP A 46 6.30 5.79 0.83
C TRP A 46 4.95 5.13 0.51
N CYS A 47 3.89 5.90 0.25
CA CYS A 47 2.58 5.38 -0.12
C CYS A 47 2.64 4.53 -1.40
N LEU A 48 3.36 4.99 -2.43
CA LEU A 48 3.51 4.25 -3.67
C LEU A 48 4.22 2.90 -3.43
N ARG A 49 5.30 2.89 -2.66
CA ARG A 49 6.04 1.67 -2.32
C ARG A 49 5.17 0.70 -1.49
N GLN A 50 4.49 1.23 -0.48
CA GLN A 50 3.61 0.46 0.40
C GLN A 50 2.34 -0.04 -0.26
N SER A 51 1.86 0.60 -1.32
CA SER A 51 0.68 0.12 -2.05
C SER A 51 0.95 -1.13 -2.89
N LYS A 52 2.21 -1.35 -3.28
CA LYS A 52 2.61 -2.45 -4.16
C LYS A 52 2.84 -3.76 -3.42
N ARG A 53 3.42 -3.71 -2.20
CA ARG A 53 3.74 -4.91 -1.40
C ARG A 53 2.50 -5.72 -1.00
N PRO A 54 1.39 -5.11 -0.56
CA PRO A 54 0.17 -5.83 -0.25
C PRO A 54 -0.41 -6.57 -1.44
N LYS A 55 -0.39 -5.98 -2.66
CA LYS A 55 -0.83 -6.64 -3.89
C LYS A 55 -0.01 -7.89 -4.25
N VAL A 56 1.24 -7.96 -3.79
CA VAL A 56 2.08 -9.16 -3.95
C VAL A 56 1.66 -10.27 -2.99
N ILE A 57 1.33 -9.91 -1.75
CA ILE A 57 0.90 -10.85 -0.69
C ILE A 57 -0.52 -11.34 -0.95
N ASP A 58 -1.39 -10.44 -1.41
CA ASP A 58 -2.79 -10.69 -1.73
C ASP A 58 -3.12 -10.06 -3.11
N PRO A 59 -2.99 -10.85 -4.19
CA PRO A 59 -3.22 -10.36 -5.55
C PRO A 59 -4.64 -9.89 -5.84
N GLN A 60 -5.61 -10.23 -4.99
CA GLN A 60 -7.01 -9.79 -5.14
C GLN A 60 -7.31 -8.48 -4.40
N MET A 61 -6.27 -7.84 -3.84
CA MET A 61 -6.44 -6.64 -3.03
C MET A 61 -7.06 -5.48 -3.80
N ASN A 62 -8.24 -5.06 -3.34
CA ASN A 62 -8.93 -3.88 -3.83
C ASN A 62 -8.56 -2.61 -3.04
N ILE A 63 -9.08 -1.47 -3.49
CA ILE A 63 -8.84 -0.16 -2.85
C ILE A 63 -9.25 -0.16 -1.37
N GLN A 64 -10.38 -0.77 -1.02
CA GLN A 64 -10.92 -0.77 0.34
C GLN A 64 -10.00 -1.56 1.28
N MET A 65 -9.56 -2.75 0.85
CA MET A 65 -8.62 -3.59 1.58
C MET A 65 -7.27 -2.90 1.75
N ARG A 66 -6.77 -2.22 0.72
CA ARG A 66 -5.56 -1.39 0.81
C ARG A 66 -5.74 -0.27 1.83
N ASN A 67 -6.85 0.47 1.78
CA ASN A 67 -7.12 1.58 2.70
C ASN A 67 -7.36 1.11 4.14
N HIS A 68 -7.65 -0.17 4.35
CA HIS A 68 -7.67 -0.77 5.69
C HIS A 68 -6.25 -1.17 6.14
N LYS A 69 -5.43 -1.76 5.25
CA LYS A 69 -4.10 -2.26 5.58
C LYS A 69 -3.03 -1.16 5.70
N LEU A 70 -2.98 -0.23 4.76
CA LEU A 70 -1.89 0.76 4.66
C LEU A 70 -1.79 1.67 5.91
N PRO A 71 -2.89 2.14 6.52
CA PRO A 71 -2.81 2.91 7.77
C PRO A 71 -2.20 2.15 8.95
N THR A 72 -2.27 0.82 8.99
CA THR A 72 -1.64 0.02 10.06
C THR A 72 -0.09 0.08 10.04
N GLN A 73 0.47 0.63 8.98
CA GLN A 73 1.91 0.88 8.86
C GLN A 73 2.28 2.29 9.31
N ILE A 74 1.33 3.06 9.84
CA ILE A 74 1.54 4.42 10.32
C ILE A 74 1.46 4.41 11.85
N PRO A 75 2.33 5.12 12.56
CA PRO A 75 2.36 5.07 14.01
C PRO A 75 1.24 5.91 14.65
N GLY A 76 0.48 5.29 15.55
CA GLY A 76 -0.25 5.97 16.63
C GLY A 76 -1.23 7.06 16.18
N GLU A 77 -0.99 8.29 16.62
CA GLU A 77 -1.89 9.43 16.37
C GLU A 77 -2.05 9.75 14.88
N LEU A 78 -0.98 9.59 14.09
CA LEU A 78 -1.02 9.80 12.64
C LEU A 78 -1.91 8.78 11.94
N GLU A 79 -1.96 7.54 12.43
CA GLU A 79 -2.89 6.52 11.90
C GLU A 79 -4.34 6.92 12.15
N HIS A 80 -4.65 7.39 13.36
CA HIS A 80 -6.01 7.81 13.72
C HIS A 80 -6.47 9.00 12.87
N GLU A 81 -5.61 10.02 12.75
CA GLU A 81 -5.91 11.21 11.96
C GLU A 81 -6.05 10.88 10.47
N LEU A 82 -5.19 10.01 9.92
CA LEU A 82 -5.33 9.54 8.55
C LEU A 82 -6.66 8.78 8.35
N LYS A 83 -7.02 7.86 9.27
CA LYS A 83 -8.30 7.13 9.18
C LYS A 83 -9.52 8.04 9.29
N PHE A 84 -9.41 9.14 10.02
CA PHE A 84 -10.46 10.13 10.15
C PHE A 84 -10.66 10.92 8.84
N ARG A 85 -9.56 11.32 8.19
CA ARG A 85 -9.58 12.13 6.97
C ARG A 85 -9.75 11.31 5.69
N CYS A 86 -9.24 10.08 5.65
CA CYS A 86 -9.33 9.20 4.50
C CYS A 86 -10.33 8.06 4.72
N ASN A 87 -11.38 8.02 3.89
CA ASN A 87 -12.38 6.95 3.90
C ASN A 87 -11.96 5.75 3.02
N GLN A 88 -12.80 4.72 2.96
CA GLN A 88 -12.54 3.48 2.24
C GLN A 88 -12.38 3.64 0.71
N SER A 89 -12.71 4.81 0.15
CA SER A 89 -12.59 5.11 -1.29
C SER A 89 -11.43 6.05 -1.65
N CYS A 90 -10.67 6.54 -0.66
CA CYS A 90 -9.53 7.42 -0.93
C CYS A 90 -8.51 6.79 -1.88
N THR A 91 -8.00 7.61 -2.79
CA THR A 91 -6.90 7.26 -3.68
C THR A 91 -5.57 7.25 -2.91
N LEU A 92 -4.49 6.77 -3.54
CA LEU A 92 -3.16 6.88 -2.94
C LEU A 92 -2.70 8.33 -2.83
N ASP A 93 -3.10 9.17 -3.79
CA ASP A 93 -2.77 10.59 -3.78
C ASP A 93 -3.47 11.29 -2.63
N ASP A 94 -4.73 10.97 -2.34
CA ASP A 94 -5.45 11.51 -1.17
C ASP A 94 -4.75 11.16 0.14
N ILE A 95 -4.28 9.92 0.27
CA ILE A 95 -3.54 9.45 1.45
C ILE A 95 -2.19 10.19 1.56
N ALA A 96 -1.45 10.29 0.46
CA ALA A 96 -0.15 10.95 0.44
C ALA A 96 -0.25 12.45 0.77
N ASN A 97 -1.22 13.16 0.18
CA ASN A 97 -1.48 14.56 0.47
C ASN A 97 -1.88 14.75 1.95
N THR A 98 -2.74 13.88 2.46
CA THR A 98 -3.13 13.93 3.88
C THR A 98 -1.91 13.75 4.79
N LEU A 99 -1.00 12.82 4.48
CA LEU A 99 0.22 12.62 5.26
C LEU A 99 1.23 13.76 5.12
N GLN A 100 1.17 14.54 4.05
CA GLN A 100 1.99 15.72 3.85
C GLN A 100 1.47 16.92 4.65
N ASP A 101 0.16 16.97 4.90
CA ASP A 101 -0.50 18.02 5.68
C ASP A 101 -0.41 17.80 7.21
N LEU A 102 0.02 16.61 7.66
CA LEU A 102 0.17 16.21 9.06
C LEU A 102 1.61 16.37 9.55
#